data_AF-A0A7V9V539-F1
#
_entry.id   AF-A0A7V9V539-F1
#
_cell.length_a   1.000
_cell.length_b   1.000
_cell.length_c   1.000
_cell.angle_alpha   90.00
_cell.angle_beta   90.00
_cell.angle_gamma   90.00
#
_symmetry.space_group_name_H-M   'P 1'
#
loop_
_entity.id
_entity.type
_entity.pdbx_description
1 polymer ?
#
loop_
_entity_poly.entity_id
_entity_poly.type
_entity_poly.pdbx_seq_one_letter_code
_entity_poly.pdbx_strand_id
1 'polypeptide(L)'
;MSELTAQQRFECPSCGGAAEWTPAKQALVCPFCGTVSPMQPDAAAVGGVRELDLVEALRNIPAADRGWQTATRSVKCQSCQAISVFKPERVAQNCDFCGSPALLPYEEIKAPIRPESVLPFKLGQSEVRDRVKRWYGSRWFAPNRFKTGAFTDTIHGIYLPYWTFDAQVSAEWTADAGHYYYTTESYTDSNGRTQTRQVQHTRWEPASGALDHFFDDELVPASRGVPAPLLRNIEPFPTNELAPYDAGYVSGWVVEQYQIDLVAAAAHSREAMEAKLRQMCAEKIP
;
A
#
# COMPACT_ATOMS: atom_id res chain seq x y z
N MET A 1 -15.17 0.03 -47.93
CA MET A 1 -15.33 0.63 -46.60
C MET A 1 -14.76 -0.35 -45.61
N SER A 2 -13.50 -0.14 -45.23
CA SER A 2 -12.78 -0.97 -44.27
C SER A 2 -13.31 -0.66 -42.87
N GLU A 3 -14.06 -1.59 -42.29
CA GLU A 3 -14.38 -1.59 -40.87
C GLU A 3 -13.06 -1.66 -40.10
N LEU A 4 -12.60 -0.51 -39.62
CA LEU A 4 -11.56 -0.44 -38.60
C LEU A 4 -12.20 -0.92 -37.31
N THR A 5 -12.22 -2.23 -37.09
CA THR A 5 -12.48 -2.80 -35.78
C THR A 5 -11.38 -2.26 -34.87
N ALA A 6 -11.74 -1.38 -33.94
CA ALA A 6 -10.82 -0.90 -32.93
C ALA A 6 -10.36 -2.12 -32.12
N GLN A 7 -9.17 -2.64 -32.42
CA GLN A 7 -8.53 -3.68 -31.59
C GLN A 7 -8.48 -3.13 -30.17
N GLN A 8 -9.00 -3.89 -29.20
CA GLN A 8 -8.82 -3.51 -27.81
C GLN A 8 -7.31 -3.49 -27.53
N ARG A 9 -6.86 -2.46 -26.81
CA ARG A 9 -5.45 -2.08 -26.63
C ARG A 9 -4.53 -3.18 -26.10
N PHE A 10 -5.08 -4.28 -25.58
CA PHE A 10 -4.35 -5.41 -25.02
C PHE A 10 -4.63 -6.73 -25.74
N GLU A 11 -5.10 -6.71 -26.97
CA GLU A 11 -5.29 -7.93 -27.78
C GLU A 11 -3.95 -8.50 -28.26
N CYS A 12 -3.85 -9.83 -28.22
CA CYS A 12 -2.70 -10.56 -28.72
C CYS A 12 -2.63 -10.45 -30.26
N PRO A 13 -1.51 -9.98 -30.84
CA PRO A 13 -1.39 -9.83 -32.29
C PRO A 13 -1.40 -11.18 -33.03
N SER A 14 -1.12 -12.29 -32.34
CA SER A 14 -1.06 -13.62 -32.96
C SER A 14 -2.39 -14.36 -32.96
N CYS A 15 -3.24 -14.17 -31.94
CA CYS A 15 -4.47 -14.98 -31.79
C CYS A 15 -5.72 -14.18 -31.41
N GLY A 16 -5.61 -12.87 -31.19
CA GLY A 16 -6.71 -12.01 -30.77
C GLY A 16 -7.15 -12.15 -29.30
N GLY A 17 -6.57 -13.09 -28.54
CA GLY A 17 -6.87 -13.25 -27.11
C GLY A 17 -6.35 -12.08 -26.26
N ALA A 18 -6.95 -11.82 -25.10
CA ALA A 18 -6.48 -10.75 -24.21
C ALA A 18 -5.10 -11.07 -23.62
N ALA A 19 -4.13 -10.17 -23.79
CA ALA A 19 -2.81 -10.24 -23.17
C ALA A 19 -2.84 -9.70 -21.74
N GLU A 20 -2.08 -10.33 -20.86
CA GLU A 20 -2.04 -10.03 -19.43
C GLU A 20 -0.62 -9.64 -18.99
N TRP A 21 -0.50 -8.75 -18.00
CA TRP A 21 0.78 -8.38 -17.44
C TRP A 21 1.43 -9.57 -16.76
N THR A 22 2.62 -9.95 -17.24
CA THR A 22 3.39 -11.08 -16.70
C THR A 22 4.66 -10.58 -16.00
N PRO A 23 4.70 -10.56 -14.65
CA PRO A 23 5.83 -10.07 -13.86
C PRO A 23 7.17 -10.72 -14.22
N ALA A 24 7.17 -12.04 -14.43
CA ALA A 24 8.38 -12.79 -14.77
C ALA A 24 9.00 -12.37 -16.12
N LYS A 25 8.22 -11.79 -17.03
CA LYS A 25 8.67 -11.32 -18.34
C LYS A 25 8.68 -9.79 -18.46
N GLN A 26 8.17 -9.07 -17.45
CA GLN A 26 7.95 -7.62 -17.47
C GLN A 26 7.29 -7.16 -18.78
N ALA A 27 6.29 -7.91 -19.23
CA ALA A 27 5.62 -7.68 -20.51
C ALA A 27 4.18 -8.20 -20.51
N LEU A 28 3.38 -7.72 -21.46
CA LEU A 28 2.07 -8.28 -21.77
C LEU A 28 2.25 -9.59 -22.54
N VAL A 29 1.67 -10.68 -22.02
CA VAL A 29 1.79 -12.01 -22.61
C VAL A 29 0.40 -12.60 -22.74
N CYS A 30 0.11 -13.18 -23.91
CA CYS A 30 -1.13 -13.90 -24.11
C CYS A 30 -1.09 -15.23 -23.33
N PRO A 31 -2.05 -15.50 -22.43
CA PRO A 31 -2.09 -16.77 -21.70
C PRO A 31 -2.44 -17.96 -22.59
N PHE A 32 -3.04 -17.72 -23.76
CA PHE A 32 -3.47 -18.78 -24.69
C PHE A 32 -2.35 -19.27 -25.60
N CYS A 33 -1.64 -18.37 -26.29
CA CYS A 33 -0.61 -18.74 -27.27
C CYS A 33 0.82 -18.39 -26.83
N GLY A 34 1.00 -17.68 -25.71
CA GLY A 34 2.31 -17.31 -25.18
C GLY A 34 3.00 -16.14 -25.90
N THR A 35 2.39 -15.57 -26.94
CA THR A 35 2.92 -14.42 -27.66
C THR A 35 3.06 -13.21 -26.75
N VAL A 36 4.25 -12.61 -26.76
CA VAL A 36 4.52 -11.33 -26.11
C VAL A 36 3.91 -10.22 -26.98
N SER A 37 3.07 -9.40 -26.38
CA SER A 37 2.43 -8.26 -27.05
C SER A 37 3.18 -6.99 -26.64
N PRO A 38 3.47 -6.08 -27.59
CA PRO A 38 4.12 -4.82 -27.27
C PRO A 38 3.21 -3.99 -26.36
N MET A 39 3.73 -3.55 -25.22
CA MET A 39 3.04 -2.57 -24.39
C MET A 39 3.15 -1.22 -25.10
N GLN A 40 2.04 -0.70 -25.61
CA GLN A 40 1.98 0.66 -26.14
C GLN A 40 1.73 1.61 -24.97
N PRO A 41 2.74 2.37 -24.52
CA PRO A 41 2.57 3.28 -23.39
C PRO A 41 1.54 4.36 -23.74
N ASP A 42 0.74 4.75 -22.74
CA ASP A 42 -0.25 5.80 -22.93
C ASP A 42 0.40 7.13 -23.28
N ALA A 43 -0.23 7.90 -24.16
CA ALA A 43 0.25 9.25 -24.48
C ALA A 43 0.28 10.13 -23.21
N ALA A 44 -0.63 9.84 -22.26
CA ALA A 44 -0.65 10.45 -20.92
C ALA A 44 0.45 9.96 -19.97
N ALA A 45 1.12 8.83 -20.26
CA ALA A 45 2.27 8.33 -19.51
C ALA A 45 3.60 9.01 -19.93
N VAL A 46 3.57 9.82 -21.00
CA VAL A 46 4.71 10.56 -21.53
C VAL A 46 4.95 11.80 -20.67
N GLY A 47 5.52 11.60 -19.49
CA GLY A 47 5.79 12.69 -18.54
C GLY A 47 6.44 12.27 -17.23
N GLY A 48 6.50 10.96 -16.95
CA GLY A 48 6.97 10.46 -15.65
C GLY A 48 5.90 10.56 -14.57
N VAL A 49 6.21 10.01 -13.39
CA VAL A 49 5.40 10.22 -12.19
C VAL A 49 5.69 11.64 -11.69
N ARG A 50 4.63 12.40 -11.40
CA ARG A 50 4.73 13.78 -10.93
C ARG A 50 4.05 13.90 -9.58
N GLU A 51 4.60 14.73 -8.71
CA GLU A 51 3.92 15.13 -7.48
C GLU A 51 2.94 16.26 -7.78
N LEU A 52 1.80 16.25 -7.09
CA LEU A 52 0.75 17.25 -7.23
C LEU A 52 0.67 18.11 -5.98
N ASP A 53 0.47 19.41 -6.14
CA ASP A 53 0.14 20.27 -5.01
C ASP A 53 -1.22 19.84 -4.43
N LEU A 54 -1.21 19.47 -3.14
CA LEU A 54 -2.39 18.96 -2.45
C LEU A 54 -3.52 20.00 -2.41
N VAL A 55 -3.22 21.28 -2.22
CA VAL A 55 -4.23 22.33 -2.12
C VAL A 55 -4.89 22.56 -3.47
N GLU A 56 -4.11 22.55 -4.55
CA GLU A 56 -4.62 22.60 -5.91
C GLU A 56 -5.48 21.37 -6.23
N ALA A 57 -4.99 20.16 -5.92
CA ALA A 57 -5.70 18.91 -6.16
C ALA A 57 -7.05 18.84 -5.40
N LEU A 58 -7.08 19.34 -4.16
CA LEU A 58 -8.31 19.42 -3.35
C LEU A 58 -9.32 20.44 -3.89
N ARG A 59 -8.84 21.53 -4.51
CA ARG A 59 -9.70 22.57 -5.12
C ARG A 59 -10.20 22.17 -6.52
N ASN A 60 -9.39 21.45 -7.28
CA ASN A 60 -9.59 21.16 -8.69
C ASN A 60 -9.67 19.65 -8.96
N ILE A 61 -10.56 18.89 -8.32
CA ILE A 61 -10.74 17.47 -8.69
C ILE A 61 -11.36 17.40 -10.11
N PRO A 62 -10.59 17.18 -11.20
CA PRO A 62 -11.10 17.34 -12.56
C PRO A 62 -12.08 16.20 -12.85
N ALA A 63 -13.13 16.48 -13.61
CA ALA A 63 -14.05 15.42 -14.06
C ALA A 63 -13.40 14.47 -15.09
N ALA A 64 -12.35 14.93 -15.78
CA ALA A 64 -11.66 14.21 -16.86
C ALA A 64 -10.76 13.06 -16.37
N ASP A 65 -10.26 13.12 -15.13
CA ASP A 65 -9.43 12.06 -14.53
C ASP A 65 -10.23 10.96 -13.83
N ARG A 66 -11.56 11.03 -13.96
CA ARG A 66 -12.48 10.08 -13.34
C ARG A 66 -12.96 9.05 -14.37
N GLY A 67 -12.80 7.78 -14.04
CA GLY A 67 -13.28 6.64 -14.84
C GLY A 67 -12.17 5.70 -15.30
N TRP A 68 -12.53 4.46 -15.59
CA TRP A 68 -11.64 3.49 -16.24
C TRP A 68 -11.64 3.71 -17.76
N GLN A 69 -10.48 3.57 -18.42
CA GLN A 69 -10.37 3.67 -19.90
C GLN A 69 -11.03 2.47 -20.64
N THR A 70 -11.62 1.52 -19.92
CA THR A 70 -12.25 0.32 -20.48
C THR A 70 -13.55 0.05 -19.71
N ALA A 71 -14.56 -0.53 -20.37
CA ALA A 71 -15.81 -0.91 -19.72
C ALA A 71 -15.56 -1.98 -18.65
N THR A 72 -15.59 -1.57 -17.38
CA THR A 72 -15.41 -2.45 -16.22
C THR A 72 -16.71 -2.56 -15.43
N ARG A 73 -16.83 -3.61 -14.61
CA ARG A 73 -17.90 -3.74 -13.63
C ARG A 73 -17.29 -3.78 -12.25
N SER A 74 -17.76 -2.86 -11.41
CA SER A 74 -17.38 -2.79 -10.01
C SER A 74 -18.28 -3.71 -9.20
N VAL A 75 -17.69 -4.46 -8.28
CA VAL A 75 -18.43 -5.31 -7.35
C VAL A 75 -17.98 -5.02 -5.93
N LYS A 76 -18.93 -5.02 -5.01
CA LYS A 76 -18.70 -4.82 -3.59
C LYS A 76 -18.92 -6.13 -2.84
N CYS A 77 -17.91 -6.56 -2.09
CA CYS A 77 -18.03 -7.70 -1.19
C CYS A 77 -18.87 -7.31 0.05
N GLN A 78 -19.88 -8.10 0.39
CA GLN A 78 -20.70 -7.86 1.58
C GLN A 78 -19.96 -8.18 2.89
N SER A 79 -18.94 -9.04 2.85
CA SER A 79 -18.21 -9.47 4.04
C SER A 79 -17.08 -8.50 4.43
N CYS A 80 -16.17 -8.19 3.51
CA CYS A 80 -15.03 -7.29 3.78
C CYS A 80 -15.23 -5.86 3.27
N GLN A 81 -16.36 -5.57 2.61
CA GLN A 81 -16.67 -4.26 2.02
C GLN A 81 -15.72 -3.81 0.89
N ALA A 82 -14.75 -4.64 0.48
CA ALA A 82 -13.87 -4.36 -0.65
C ALA A 82 -14.67 -4.07 -1.93
N ILE A 83 -14.30 -3.01 -2.64
CA ILE A 83 -14.83 -2.68 -3.96
C ILE A 83 -13.74 -3.00 -4.98
N SER A 84 -13.98 -4.03 -5.77
CA SER A 84 -13.03 -4.57 -6.75
C SER A 84 -13.56 -4.37 -8.16
N VAL A 85 -12.64 -4.14 -9.08
CA VAL A 85 -12.96 -3.92 -10.49
C VAL A 85 -12.68 -5.18 -11.27
N PHE A 86 -13.73 -5.73 -11.90
CA PHE A 86 -13.63 -6.89 -12.76
C PHE A 86 -13.91 -6.54 -14.20
N LYS A 87 -13.33 -7.34 -15.12
CA LYS A 87 -13.84 -7.41 -16.49
C LYS A 87 -15.26 -7.98 -16.48
N PRO A 88 -16.17 -7.56 -17.39
CA PRO A 88 -17.57 -7.98 -17.39
C PRO A 88 -17.80 -9.50 -17.35
N GLU A 89 -16.85 -10.27 -17.88
CA GLU A 89 -16.87 -11.73 -17.99
C GLU A 89 -16.44 -12.48 -16.71
N ARG A 90 -15.87 -11.79 -15.70
CA ARG A 90 -15.21 -12.41 -14.52
C ARG A 90 -16.01 -12.33 -13.21
N VAL A 91 -17.28 -11.91 -13.25
CA VAL A 91 -18.11 -11.55 -12.07
C VAL A 91 -18.47 -12.75 -11.16
N ALA A 92 -18.16 -13.99 -11.54
CA ALA A 92 -18.53 -15.21 -10.82
C ALA A 92 -17.42 -15.81 -9.92
N GLN A 93 -16.57 -14.99 -9.29
CA GLN A 93 -15.51 -15.48 -8.39
C GLN A 93 -15.77 -15.14 -6.92
N ASN A 94 -15.17 -15.89 -5.99
CA ASN A 94 -15.09 -15.50 -4.59
C ASN A 94 -14.26 -14.21 -4.44
N CYS A 95 -14.52 -13.43 -3.41
CA CYS A 95 -13.77 -12.23 -3.10
C CYS A 95 -12.29 -12.56 -2.86
N ASP A 96 -11.37 -11.98 -3.63
CA ASP A 96 -9.92 -12.22 -3.49
C ASP A 96 -9.33 -11.72 -2.16
N PHE A 97 -10.06 -10.88 -1.42
CA PHE A 97 -9.63 -10.33 -0.14
C PHE A 97 -9.93 -11.26 1.04
N CYS A 98 -11.11 -11.88 1.04
CA CYS A 98 -11.62 -12.63 2.20
C CYS A 98 -12.21 -14.02 1.86
N GLY A 99 -12.24 -14.39 0.59
CA GLY A 99 -12.79 -15.67 0.11
C GLY A 99 -14.32 -15.74 0.10
N SER A 100 -15.04 -14.67 0.46
CA SER A 100 -16.51 -14.67 0.50
C SER A 100 -17.13 -14.70 -0.91
N PRO A 101 -18.15 -15.54 -1.17
CA PRO A 101 -18.87 -15.54 -2.44
C PRO A 101 -19.90 -14.40 -2.55
N ALA A 102 -20.13 -13.63 -1.48
CA ALA A 102 -21.16 -12.59 -1.41
C ALA A 102 -20.70 -11.28 -2.08
N LEU A 103 -20.58 -11.30 -3.40
CA LEU A 103 -20.29 -10.12 -4.23
C LEU A 103 -21.59 -9.55 -4.81
N LEU A 104 -21.81 -8.24 -4.64
CA LEU A 104 -22.91 -7.52 -5.27
C LEU A 104 -22.38 -6.54 -6.33
N PRO A 105 -23.09 -6.34 -7.46
CA PRO A 105 -22.80 -5.23 -8.36
C PRO A 105 -22.77 -3.90 -7.58
N TYR A 106 -21.76 -3.08 -7.86
CA TYR A 106 -21.61 -1.76 -7.27
C TYR A 106 -21.77 -0.73 -8.38
N GLU A 107 -22.83 0.06 -8.30
CA GLU A 107 -23.03 1.20 -9.19
C GLU A 107 -22.22 2.39 -8.66
N GLU A 108 -21.33 2.89 -9.50
CA GLU A 108 -20.43 3.98 -9.16
C GLU A 108 -21.21 5.29 -9.09
N ILE A 109 -21.35 5.84 -7.88
CA ILE A 109 -22.02 7.13 -7.65
C ILE A 109 -21.21 8.30 -8.25
N LYS A 110 -19.88 8.12 -8.35
CA LYS A 110 -18.94 9.03 -9.01
C LYS A 110 -17.91 8.19 -9.76
N ALA A 111 -17.45 8.68 -10.91
CA ALA A 111 -16.44 7.98 -11.67
C ALA A 111 -15.14 7.81 -10.84
N PRO A 112 -14.53 6.61 -10.86
CA PRO A 112 -13.42 6.24 -9.98
C PRO A 112 -12.16 7.03 -10.31
N ILE A 113 -11.35 7.33 -9.30
CA ILE A 113 -10.08 8.04 -9.49
C ILE A 113 -9.11 7.10 -10.20
N ARG A 114 -8.55 7.55 -11.33
CA ARG A 114 -7.46 6.86 -12.01
C ARG A 114 -6.14 7.18 -11.30
N PRO A 115 -5.30 6.18 -10.96
CA PRO A 115 -4.00 6.43 -10.38
C PRO A 115 -3.05 7.07 -11.41
N GLU A 116 -2.10 7.90 -10.95
CA GLU A 116 -1.05 8.48 -11.80
C GLU A 116 0.12 7.52 -12.01
N SER A 117 0.37 6.63 -11.05
CA SER A 117 1.48 5.68 -11.06
C SER A 117 1.05 4.29 -10.59
N VAL A 118 1.88 3.29 -10.88
CA VAL A 118 1.73 1.91 -10.42
C VAL A 118 3.10 1.36 -10.05
N LEU A 119 3.15 0.57 -8.99
CA LEU A 119 4.32 -0.23 -8.66
C LEU A 119 4.19 -1.59 -9.35
N PRO A 120 4.92 -1.86 -10.45
CA PRO A 120 4.70 -3.09 -11.22
C PRO A 120 5.11 -4.32 -10.43
N PHE A 121 4.30 -5.37 -10.47
CA PHE A 121 4.73 -6.66 -9.93
C PHE A 121 6.02 -7.13 -10.63
N LYS A 122 7.03 -7.48 -9.83
CA LYS A 122 8.32 -8.00 -10.31
C LYS A 122 8.42 -9.53 -10.22
N LEU A 123 7.77 -10.12 -9.21
CA LEU A 123 7.85 -11.55 -8.94
C LEU A 123 6.70 -12.28 -9.61
N GLY A 124 7.03 -13.33 -10.37
CA GLY A 124 6.03 -14.23 -10.92
C GLY A 124 5.35 -15.09 -9.84
N GLN A 125 4.13 -15.55 -10.09
CA GLN A 125 3.35 -16.34 -9.13
C GLN A 125 4.06 -17.64 -8.70
N SER A 126 4.79 -18.30 -9.62
CA SER A 126 5.60 -19.49 -9.31
C SER A 126 6.71 -19.17 -8.31
N GLU A 127 7.40 -18.06 -8.49
CA GLU A 127 8.47 -17.63 -7.59
C GLU A 127 7.93 -17.27 -6.21
N VAL A 128 6.79 -16.55 -6.14
CA VAL A 128 6.12 -16.24 -4.87
C VAL A 128 5.76 -17.53 -4.14
N ARG A 129 5.20 -18.53 -4.83
CA ARG A 129 4.86 -19.84 -4.26
C ARG A 129 6.09 -20.53 -3.67
N ASP A 130 7.20 -20.57 -4.40
CA ASP A 130 8.43 -21.21 -3.95
C ASP A 130 9.04 -20.50 -2.73
N ARG A 131 9.00 -19.16 -2.71
CA ARG A 131 9.44 -18.36 -1.56
C ARG A 131 8.58 -18.62 -0.33
N VAL A 132 7.25 -18.61 -0.47
CA VAL A 132 6.29 -18.90 0.62
C VAL A 132 6.49 -20.32 1.15
N LYS A 133 6.63 -21.31 0.27
CA LYS A 133 6.88 -22.71 0.66
C LYS A 133 8.20 -22.85 1.43
N ARG A 134 9.27 -22.21 0.97
CA ARG A 134 10.58 -22.20 1.64
C ARG A 134 10.49 -21.55 3.03
N TRP A 135 9.74 -20.45 3.15
CA TRP A 135 9.54 -19.77 4.43
C TRP A 135 8.74 -20.62 5.42
N TYR A 136 7.64 -21.27 5.01
CA TYR A 136 6.93 -22.21 5.90
C TYR A 136 7.79 -23.42 6.28
N GLY A 137 8.63 -23.90 5.36
CA GLY A 137 9.57 -24.99 5.62
C GLY A 137 10.59 -24.67 6.72
N SER A 138 11.01 -23.40 6.86
CA SER A 138 11.98 -22.97 7.87
C SER A 138 11.40 -22.76 9.27
N ARG A 139 10.06 -22.78 9.42
CA ARG A 139 9.41 -22.59 10.72
C ARG A 139 9.23 -23.93 11.44
N TRP A 140 9.82 -24.03 12.63
CA TRP A 140 9.76 -25.23 13.47
C TRP A 140 8.30 -25.62 13.78
N PHE A 141 7.47 -24.66 14.18
CA PHE A 141 6.07 -24.88 14.55
C PHE A 141 5.06 -24.77 13.39
N ALA A 142 5.50 -24.62 12.13
CA ALA A 142 4.56 -24.59 11.02
C ALA A 142 3.95 -25.99 10.78
N PRO A 143 2.61 -26.12 10.71
CA PRO A 143 1.96 -27.40 10.42
C PRO A 143 2.44 -27.98 9.08
N ASN A 144 2.62 -29.31 9.03
CA ASN A 144 3.15 -29.99 7.85
C ASN A 144 2.33 -29.73 6.57
N ARG A 145 1.02 -29.50 6.69
CA ARG A 145 0.14 -29.12 5.56
C ARG A 145 0.58 -27.84 4.85
N PHE A 146 1.16 -26.87 5.56
CA PHE A 146 1.71 -25.64 4.96
C PHE A 146 3.08 -25.87 4.30
N LYS A 147 3.79 -26.93 4.69
CA LYS A 147 5.09 -27.30 4.11
C LYS A 147 4.93 -28.10 2.80
N THR A 148 3.87 -28.90 2.71
CA THR A 148 3.62 -29.81 1.57
C THR A 148 2.46 -29.37 0.67
N GLY A 149 1.64 -28.41 1.11
CA GLY A 149 0.50 -27.92 0.35
C GLY A 149 0.91 -27.22 -0.94
N ALA A 150 0.21 -27.54 -2.04
CA ALA A 150 0.29 -26.77 -3.27
C ALA A 150 -0.61 -25.54 -3.13
N PHE A 151 -0.04 -24.38 -2.81
CA PHE A 151 -0.75 -23.09 -2.76
C PHE A 151 -1.10 -22.56 -4.17
N THR A 152 -1.34 -23.46 -5.12
CA THR A 152 -1.48 -23.13 -6.54
C THR A 152 -2.70 -22.26 -6.78
N ASP A 153 -3.78 -22.53 -6.06
CA ASP A 153 -5.09 -21.90 -6.27
C ASP A 153 -5.48 -20.93 -5.16
N THR A 154 -4.56 -20.60 -4.24
CA THR A 154 -4.85 -19.75 -3.06
C THR A 154 -4.03 -18.47 -3.00
N ILE A 155 -2.99 -18.32 -3.82
CA ILE A 155 -2.16 -17.11 -3.86
C ILE A 155 -2.60 -16.26 -5.05
N HIS A 156 -3.25 -15.16 -4.73
CA HIS A 156 -3.69 -14.14 -5.68
C HIS A 156 -2.88 -12.88 -5.45
N GLY A 157 -2.50 -12.20 -6.52
CA GLY A 157 -1.97 -10.84 -6.41
C GLY A 157 -3.06 -9.83 -6.72
N ILE A 158 -3.02 -8.73 -5.99
CA ILE A 158 -4.03 -7.69 -6.01
C ILE A 158 -3.29 -6.36 -6.04
N TYR A 159 -3.71 -5.43 -6.90
CA TYR A 159 -3.29 -4.05 -6.84
C TYR A 159 -4.16 -3.29 -5.85
N LEU A 160 -3.53 -2.73 -4.83
CA LEU A 160 -4.17 -1.91 -3.82
C LEU A 160 -3.92 -0.42 -4.11
N PRO A 161 -4.93 0.44 -3.98
CA PRO A 161 -4.77 1.87 -4.16
C PRO A 161 -4.10 2.47 -2.94
N TYR A 162 -3.13 3.34 -3.20
CA TYR A 162 -2.42 4.11 -2.20
C TYR A 162 -2.46 5.59 -2.57
N TRP A 163 -2.49 6.42 -1.54
CA TRP A 163 -2.10 7.83 -1.62
C TRP A 163 -0.69 7.95 -1.07
N THR A 164 0.13 8.78 -1.70
CA THR A 164 1.44 9.20 -1.20
C THR A 164 1.37 10.69 -0.90
N PHE A 165 2.05 11.11 0.16
CA PHE A 165 2.09 12.50 0.58
C PHE A 165 3.49 12.89 0.97
N ASP A 166 3.90 14.05 0.48
CA ASP A 166 5.17 14.67 0.85
C ASP A 166 4.89 15.88 1.75
N ALA A 167 5.78 16.11 2.70
CA ALA A 167 5.67 17.26 3.59
C ALA A 167 7.04 17.74 4.05
N GLN A 168 7.34 19.00 3.73
CA GLN A 168 8.40 19.74 4.41
C GLN A 168 7.86 20.28 5.73
N VAL A 169 8.52 19.92 6.83
CA VAL A 169 8.14 20.32 8.18
C VAL A 169 9.28 21.08 8.84
N SER A 170 8.91 22.14 9.55
CA SER A 170 9.76 22.85 10.50
C SER A 170 9.00 22.95 11.81
N ALA A 171 9.62 22.52 12.90
CA ALA A 171 8.99 22.43 14.22
C ALA A 171 9.92 22.93 15.31
N GLU A 172 9.36 23.76 16.19
CA GLU A 172 9.96 24.13 17.47
C GLU A 172 9.34 23.27 18.58
N TRP A 173 10.15 22.84 19.54
CA TRP A 173 9.68 22.03 20.66
C TRP A 173 10.23 22.53 21.99
N THR A 174 9.46 22.27 23.04
CA THR A 174 9.84 22.47 24.45
C THR A 174 9.52 21.20 25.23
N ALA A 175 10.29 20.91 26.26
CA ALA A 175 10.14 19.72 27.10
C ALA A 175 10.76 19.94 28.48
N ASP A 176 10.46 19.05 29.43
CA ASP A 176 11.23 18.91 30.66
C ASP A 176 12.20 17.72 30.50
N ALA A 177 13.49 17.99 30.49
CA ALA A 177 14.54 16.98 30.42
C ALA A 177 14.80 16.39 31.82
N GLY A 178 14.73 15.07 31.93
CA GLY A 178 14.89 14.35 33.18
C GLY A 178 16.30 13.78 33.32
N HIS A 179 17.11 14.35 34.23
CA HIS A 179 18.45 13.86 34.52
C HIS A 179 18.44 12.96 35.76
N TYR A 180 18.77 11.69 35.57
CA TYR A 180 18.86 10.73 36.67
C TYR A 180 20.13 10.94 37.49
N TYR A 181 19.97 10.98 38.81
CA TYR A 181 21.08 10.95 39.76
C TYR A 181 20.73 10.02 40.92
N TYR A 182 21.76 9.49 41.59
CA TYR A 182 21.59 8.51 42.66
C TYR A 182 22.08 9.08 43.98
N THR A 183 21.30 8.88 45.04
CA THR A 183 21.71 9.20 46.41
C THR A 183 21.75 7.92 47.25
N THR A 184 22.56 7.92 48.30
CA THR A 184 22.67 6.79 49.22
C THR A 184 21.82 7.06 50.46
N GLU A 185 20.77 6.26 50.66
CA GLU A 185 19.94 6.32 51.87
C GLU A 185 20.34 5.21 52.84
N SER A 186 20.46 5.55 54.13
CA SER A 186 20.61 4.55 55.19
C SER A 186 19.25 4.20 55.78
N TYR A 187 18.95 2.91 55.91
CA TYR A 187 17.75 2.40 56.56
C TYR A 187 18.10 1.29 57.55
N THR A 188 17.25 1.08 58.55
CA THR A 188 17.43 -0.02 59.52
C THR A 188 16.54 -1.18 59.10
N ASP A 189 17.11 -2.37 58.98
CA ASP A 189 16.34 -3.58 58.66
C ASP A 189 15.54 -4.08 59.87
N SER A 190 14.67 -5.08 59.65
CA SER A 190 13.84 -5.68 60.71
C SER A 190 14.67 -6.38 61.81
N ASN A 191 15.97 -6.59 61.59
CA ASN A 191 16.90 -7.18 62.54
C ASN A 191 17.76 -6.13 63.26
N GLY A 192 17.48 -4.83 63.07
CA GLY A 192 18.18 -3.73 63.73
C GLY A 192 19.53 -3.38 63.10
N ARG A 193 19.85 -3.88 61.90
CA ARG A 193 21.12 -3.55 61.21
C ARG A 193 20.93 -2.37 60.27
N THR A 194 21.84 -1.41 60.31
CA THR A 194 21.90 -0.31 59.35
C THR A 194 22.41 -0.83 58.01
N GLN A 195 21.63 -0.64 56.96
CA GLN A 195 21.99 -0.93 55.58
C GLN A 195 21.86 0.32 54.72
N THR A 196 22.54 0.34 53.58
CA THR A 196 22.42 1.41 52.59
C THR A 196 21.79 0.90 51.31
N ARG A 197 21.03 1.76 50.63
CA ARG A 197 20.52 1.50 49.28
C ARG A 197 20.75 2.72 48.40
N GLN A 198 20.98 2.49 47.11
CA GLN A 198 20.94 3.57 46.12
C GLN A 198 19.49 3.87 45.78
N VAL A 199 19.11 5.14 45.88
CA VAL A 199 17.80 5.65 45.47
C VAL A 199 18.00 6.53 44.25
N GLN A 200 17.25 6.24 43.20
CA GLN A 200 17.23 7.02 41.97
C GLN A 200 16.32 8.24 42.16
N HIS A 201 16.85 9.41 41.84
CA HIS A 201 16.10 10.66 41.75
C HIS A 201 16.15 11.18 40.31
N THR A 202 15.16 11.98 39.95
CA THR A 202 15.10 12.66 38.65
C THR A 202 15.11 14.16 38.89
N ARG A 203 16.07 14.86 38.28
CA ARG A 203 16.09 16.33 38.24
C ARG A 203 15.51 16.77 36.90
N TRP A 204 14.47 17.59 36.94
CA TRP A 204 13.82 18.13 35.75
C TRP A 204 14.38 19.51 35.43
N GLU A 205 14.80 19.71 34.18
CA GLU A 205 15.29 20.99 33.66
C GLU A 205 14.54 21.33 32.36
N PRO A 206 14.14 22.59 32.13
CA PRO A 206 13.48 22.97 30.89
C PRO A 206 14.46 22.80 29.71
N ALA A 207 13.97 22.20 28.63
CA ALA A 207 14.69 21.99 27.39
C ALA A 207 13.86 22.49 26.20
N SER A 208 14.54 22.92 25.14
CA SER A 208 13.91 23.37 23.91
C SER A 208 14.82 23.13 22.72
N GLY A 209 14.23 23.02 21.54
CA GLY A 209 14.99 22.90 20.30
C GLY A 209 14.13 23.04 19.06
N ALA A 210 14.73 22.78 17.92
CA ALA A 210 14.08 22.79 16.62
C ALA A 210 14.38 21.52 15.81
N LEU A 211 13.49 21.21 14.89
CA LEU A 211 13.56 20.08 13.98
C LEU A 211 13.03 20.50 12.61
N ASP A 212 13.89 20.38 11.60
CA ASP A 212 13.49 20.40 10.20
C ASP A 212 13.52 18.97 9.67
N HIS A 213 12.47 18.57 8.96
CA HIS A 213 12.35 17.22 8.41
C HIS A 213 11.51 17.24 7.13
N PHE A 214 11.88 16.39 6.18
CA PHE A 214 11.11 16.15 4.96
C PHE A 214 10.55 14.73 5.01
N PHE A 215 9.22 14.62 5.00
CA PHE A 215 8.53 13.37 4.75
C PHE A 215 8.40 13.21 3.23
N ASP A 216 8.89 12.08 2.72
CA ASP A 216 8.90 11.70 1.32
C ASP A 216 8.11 10.38 1.20
N ASP A 217 7.09 10.36 0.33
CA ASP A 217 6.24 9.21 0.07
C ASP A 217 5.54 8.61 1.30
N GLU A 218 4.89 9.45 2.14
CA GLU A 218 4.10 8.93 3.26
C GLU A 218 2.86 8.18 2.74
N LEU A 219 2.87 6.86 2.93
CA LEU A 219 1.87 5.95 2.40
C LEU A 219 0.58 5.94 3.23
N VAL A 220 -0.54 6.21 2.57
CA VAL A 220 -1.88 6.01 3.12
C VAL A 220 -2.66 5.04 2.25
N PRO A 221 -2.95 3.81 2.73
CA PRO A 221 -3.72 2.85 1.96
C PRO A 221 -5.15 3.36 1.78
N ALA A 222 -5.62 3.41 0.53
CA ALA A 222 -7.00 3.77 0.20
C ALA A 222 -7.91 2.52 0.12
N SER A 223 -7.50 1.42 0.74
CA SER A 223 -8.19 0.14 0.80
C SER A 223 -9.12 0.07 2.01
N ARG A 224 -10.29 -0.56 1.82
CA ARG A 224 -11.09 -1.09 2.94
C ARG A 224 -11.11 -2.61 2.96
N GLY A 225 -10.69 -3.25 1.86
CA GLY A 225 -10.64 -4.71 1.75
C GLY A 225 -9.54 -5.35 2.58
N VAL A 226 -8.42 -4.64 2.81
CA VAL A 226 -7.30 -5.12 3.62
C VAL A 226 -7.19 -4.31 4.92
N PRO A 227 -7.17 -4.96 6.11
CA PRO A 227 -6.97 -4.27 7.37
C PRO A 227 -5.64 -3.48 7.42
N ALA A 228 -5.71 -2.20 7.79
CA ALA A 228 -4.55 -1.32 7.87
C ALA A 228 -3.37 -1.88 8.69
N PRO A 229 -3.57 -2.56 9.85
CA PRO A 229 -2.45 -3.14 10.59
C PRO A 229 -1.65 -4.20 9.81
N LEU A 230 -2.28 -4.90 8.85
CA LEU A 230 -1.58 -5.87 8.01
C LEU A 230 -0.73 -5.17 6.95
N LEU A 231 -1.25 -4.09 6.37
CA LEU A 231 -0.53 -3.26 5.39
C LEU A 231 0.70 -2.60 6.02
N ARG A 232 0.56 -2.09 7.25
CA ARG A 232 1.68 -1.51 8.00
C ARG A 232 2.85 -2.48 8.25
N ASN A 233 2.59 -3.80 8.27
CA ASN A 233 3.65 -4.79 8.47
C ASN A 233 4.45 -5.12 7.20
N ILE A 234 3.95 -4.74 6.03
CA ILE A 234 4.61 -4.97 4.73
C ILE A 234 5.15 -3.68 4.11
N GLU A 235 4.75 -2.53 4.63
CA GLU A 235 5.32 -1.21 4.34
C GLU A 235 6.72 -1.04 4.98
N PRO A 236 7.58 -0.17 4.43
CA PRO A 236 7.34 0.69 3.26
C PRO A 236 7.49 -0.05 1.92
N PHE A 237 6.80 0.43 0.87
CA PHE A 237 6.97 -0.03 -0.50
C PHE A 237 8.07 0.78 -1.23
N PRO A 238 8.75 0.20 -2.24
CA PRO A 238 9.79 0.89 -3.00
C PRO A 238 9.17 1.88 -4.02
N THR A 239 8.80 3.07 -3.55
CA THR A 239 8.16 4.12 -4.36
C THR A 239 9.07 4.72 -5.43
N ASN A 240 10.38 4.66 -5.25
CA ASN A 240 11.37 5.00 -6.28
C ASN A 240 11.31 4.10 -7.54
N GLU A 241 10.57 3.00 -7.48
CA GLU A 241 10.35 2.07 -8.61
C GLU A 241 8.98 2.24 -9.28
N LEU A 242 8.24 3.30 -8.94
CA LEU A 242 6.96 3.60 -9.56
C LEU A 242 7.10 3.88 -11.06
N ALA A 243 6.20 3.28 -11.83
CA ALA A 243 6.02 3.56 -13.25
C ALA A 243 4.79 4.45 -13.45
N PRO A 244 4.77 5.35 -14.45
CA PRO A 244 3.53 6.00 -14.88
C PRO A 244 2.44 4.97 -15.13
N TYR A 245 1.23 5.26 -14.67
CA TYR A 245 0.13 4.32 -14.78
C TYR A 245 -0.24 4.07 -16.24
N ASP A 246 -0.22 2.79 -16.61
CA ASP A 246 -0.74 2.28 -17.87
C ASP A 246 -1.59 1.05 -17.55
N ALA A 247 -2.78 0.97 -18.15
CA ALA A 247 -3.72 -0.11 -17.88
C ALA A 247 -3.17 -1.51 -18.27
N GLY A 248 -2.10 -1.57 -19.06
CA GLY A 248 -1.36 -2.79 -19.34
C GLY A 248 -0.83 -3.47 -18.08
N TYR A 249 -0.30 -2.72 -17.10
CA TYR A 249 0.27 -3.27 -15.86
C TYR A 249 -0.75 -4.03 -14.99
N VAL A 250 -2.03 -3.67 -15.12
CA VAL A 250 -3.13 -4.27 -14.36
C VAL A 250 -3.95 -5.26 -15.18
N SER A 251 -3.64 -5.45 -16.48
CA SER A 251 -4.34 -6.42 -17.31
C SER A 251 -4.15 -7.84 -16.79
N GLY A 252 -5.25 -8.53 -16.48
CA GLY A 252 -5.26 -9.88 -15.90
C GLY A 252 -5.28 -9.92 -14.37
N TRP A 253 -5.05 -8.78 -13.72
CA TRP A 253 -4.95 -8.65 -12.26
C TRP A 253 -6.24 -8.11 -11.65
N VAL A 254 -6.42 -8.39 -10.35
CA VAL A 254 -7.49 -7.82 -9.54
C VAL A 254 -7.02 -6.45 -9.05
N VAL A 255 -7.87 -5.44 -9.21
CA VAL A 255 -7.58 -4.07 -8.79
C VAL A 255 -8.68 -3.61 -7.84
N GLU A 256 -8.28 -3.10 -6.68
CA GLU A 256 -9.20 -2.44 -5.76
C GLU A 256 -9.38 -0.97 -6.15
N GLN A 257 -10.59 -0.44 -6.02
CA GLN A 257 -10.84 0.99 -6.19
C GLN A 257 -10.45 1.78 -4.95
N TYR A 258 -10.12 3.06 -5.13
CA TYR A 258 -9.99 4.01 -4.03
C TYR A 258 -11.31 4.06 -3.23
N GLN A 259 -11.26 3.63 -1.98
CA GLN A 259 -12.40 3.66 -1.05
C GLN A 259 -12.24 4.73 0.05
N ILE A 260 -11.07 5.34 0.12
CA ILE A 260 -10.77 6.50 0.96
C ILE A 260 -10.43 7.64 0.01
N ASP A 261 -11.17 8.74 0.11
CA ASP A 261 -10.93 9.92 -0.71
C ASP A 261 -9.66 10.68 -0.27
N LEU A 262 -9.20 11.57 -1.15
CA LEU A 262 -7.98 12.36 -0.93
C LEU A 262 -8.06 13.24 0.33
N VAL A 263 -9.24 13.75 0.69
CA VAL A 263 -9.42 14.62 1.88
C VAL A 263 -9.18 13.82 3.15
N ALA A 264 -9.84 12.67 3.28
CA ALA A 264 -9.69 11.78 4.42
C ALA A 264 -8.26 11.21 4.50
N ALA A 265 -7.68 10.84 3.36
CA ALA A 265 -6.31 10.33 3.30
C ALA A 265 -5.28 11.39 3.71
N ALA A 266 -5.44 12.64 3.26
CA ALA A 266 -4.56 13.75 3.63
C ALA A 266 -4.62 14.06 5.12
N ALA A 267 -5.83 14.04 5.72
CA ALA A 267 -5.99 14.22 7.15
C ALA A 267 -5.29 13.10 7.94
N HIS A 268 -5.45 11.84 7.51
CA HIS A 268 -4.79 10.70 8.14
C HIS A 268 -3.26 10.77 8.01
N SER A 269 -2.74 11.13 6.83
CA SER A 269 -1.31 11.30 6.60
C SER A 269 -0.74 12.36 7.54
N ARG A 270 -1.41 13.50 7.66
CA ARG A 270 -1.03 14.57 8.56
C ARG A 270 -0.96 14.11 10.01
N GLU A 271 -1.98 13.41 10.52
CA GLU A 271 -1.97 12.87 11.89
C GLU A 271 -0.79 11.90 12.12
N ALA A 272 -0.51 11.03 11.14
CA ALA A 272 0.61 10.10 11.20
C ALA A 272 1.97 10.81 11.20
N MET A 273 2.16 11.79 10.32
CA MET A 273 3.37 12.61 10.26
C MET A 273 3.57 13.43 11.54
N GLU A 274 2.50 14.01 12.10
CA GLU A 274 2.55 14.73 13.38
C GLU A 274 2.96 13.81 14.53
N ALA A 275 2.47 12.56 14.57
CA ALA A 275 2.88 11.58 15.58
C ALA A 275 4.37 11.20 15.45
N LYS A 276 4.86 10.94 14.23
CA LYS A 276 6.28 10.68 13.95
C LYS A 276 7.15 11.88 14.35
N LEU A 277 6.73 13.09 13.97
CA LEU A 277 7.42 14.34 14.30
C LEU A 277 7.54 14.54 15.81
N ARG A 278 6.47 14.28 16.57
CA ARG A 278 6.50 14.33 18.04
C ARG A 278 7.52 13.36 18.62
N GLN A 279 7.59 12.14 18.09
CA GLN A 279 8.59 11.15 18.51
C GLN A 279 10.02 11.64 18.19
N MET A 280 10.26 12.17 16.99
CA MET A 280 11.56 12.73 16.61
C MET A 280 11.97 13.90 17.50
N CYS A 281 11.03 14.78 17.87
CA CYS A 281 11.29 15.84 18.84
C CYS A 281 11.61 15.28 20.22
N ALA A 282 10.89 14.24 20.68
CA ALA A 282 11.15 13.59 21.96
C ALA A 282 12.53 12.93 22.02
N GLU A 283 12.99 12.34 20.92
CA GLU A 283 14.34 11.75 20.80
C GLU A 283 15.46 12.80 20.85
N LYS A 284 15.15 14.09 20.65
CA LYS A 284 16.09 15.20 20.79
C LYS A 284 16.16 15.80 22.19
N ILE A 285 15.32 15.33 23.13
CA ILE A 285 15.38 15.77 24.52
C ILE A 285 16.68 15.23 25.16
N PRO A 286 17.53 16.09 25.77
CA PRO A 286 18.79 15.70 26.38
C PRO A 286 18.68 14.76 27.59
#